data_AF-A0A7V9YXW9-F1
#
_entry.id   AF-A0A7V9YXW9-F1
#
_cell.length_a   1.000
_cell.length_b   1.000
_cell.length_c   1.000
_cell.angle_alpha   90.00
_cell.angle_beta   90.00
_cell.angle_gamma   90.00
#
_symmetry.space_group_name_H-M   'P 1'
#
loop_
_entity.id
_entity.type
_entity.pdbx_description
1 polymer ?
#
loop_
_entity_poly.entity_id
_entity_poly.type
_entity_poly.pdbx_seq_one_letter_code
_entity_poly.pdbx_strand_id
1 'polypeptide(L)'
;MKSFTVDFHSEDQMESITVQKLNEDDYHKATEGGTRHLFDLDTNIGFFAFFDAEDTNGTESYLVLHYEDDNEDPSGCYSFELKDFYEFAALYLNDLEFSEEVDEDEYGPIHHLAHLMYHIIEEGKTVEV
;
A
#
# COMPACT_ATOMS: atom_id res chain seq x y z
N MET A 1 -14.41 7.32 5.50
CA MET A 1 -13.09 6.69 5.70
C MET A 1 -12.96 6.30 7.16
N LYS A 2 -12.15 5.29 7.48
CA LYS A 2 -11.91 4.86 8.87
C LYS A 2 -10.44 4.54 9.12
N SER A 3 -9.89 5.11 10.18
CA SER A 3 -8.51 4.88 10.59
C SER A 3 -8.39 3.64 11.47
N PHE A 4 -7.27 2.92 11.32
CA PHE A 4 -6.87 1.81 12.16
C PHE A 4 -5.34 1.79 12.30
N THR A 5 -4.85 1.14 13.35
CA THR A 5 -3.42 0.98 13.60
C THR A 5 -3.01 -0.41 13.18
N VAL A 6 -1.89 -0.52 12.46
CA VAL A 6 -1.25 -1.80 12.13
C VAL A 6 -0.03 -1.93 13.00
N ASP A 7 -0.01 -2.94 13.85
CA ASP A 7 1.14 -3.30 14.68
C ASP A 7 1.92 -4.41 13.98
N PHE A 8 3.16 -4.13 13.60
CA PHE A 8 4.05 -5.11 12.98
C PHE A 8 4.82 -5.91 14.03
N HIS A 9 5.32 -7.08 13.65
CA HIS A 9 6.21 -7.84 14.52
C HIS A 9 7.55 -7.12 14.65
N SER A 10 8.27 -7.36 15.76
CA SER A 10 9.60 -6.76 15.97
C SER A 10 10.62 -7.14 14.90
N GLU A 11 10.41 -8.26 14.22
CA GLU A 11 11.26 -8.77 13.15
C GLU A 11 11.04 -8.06 11.81
N ASP A 12 9.90 -7.38 11.66
CA ASP A 12 9.52 -6.64 10.44
C ASP A 12 10.22 -5.27 10.37
N GLN A 13 10.97 -4.88 11.40
CA GLN A 13 11.76 -3.64 11.41
C GLN A 13 10.97 -2.35 11.09
N MET A 14 9.64 -2.39 11.18
CA MET A 14 8.74 -1.27 10.95
C MET A 14 8.01 -0.90 12.24
N GLU A 15 7.90 0.39 12.53
CA GLU A 15 7.08 0.88 13.64
C GLU A 15 5.59 0.74 13.30
N SER A 16 4.72 0.70 14.32
CA SER A 16 3.27 0.70 14.08
C SER A 16 2.84 1.94 13.30
N ILE A 17 2.01 1.75 12.27
CA ILE A 17 1.51 2.84 11.43
C ILE A 17 0.01 3.05 11.59
N THR A 18 -0.45 4.26 11.28
CA THR A 18 -1.88 4.56 11.19
C THR A 18 -2.30 4.56 9.72
N VAL A 19 -3.19 3.65 9.36
CA VAL A 19 -3.71 3.49 8.00
C VAL A 19 -5.15 3.98 7.97
N GLN A 20 -5.58 4.57 6.86
CA GLN A 20 -6.97 4.91 6.63
C GLN A 20 -7.55 4.01 5.54
N LYS A 21 -8.64 3.31 5.83
CA LYS A 21 -9.43 2.62 4.81
C LYS A 21 -10.47 3.57 4.25
N LEU A 22 -10.55 3.65 2.93
CA LEU A 22 -11.46 4.53 2.19
C LEU A 22 -12.60 3.69 1.62
N ASN A 23 -13.82 4.24 1.64
CA ASN A 23 -14.89 3.75 0.79
C ASN A 23 -14.87 4.49 -0.56
N GLU A 24 -15.78 4.12 -1.46
CA GLU A 24 -15.85 4.68 -2.81
C GLU A 24 -16.00 6.22 -2.82
N ASP A 25 -16.84 6.78 -1.95
CA ASP A 25 -17.05 8.22 -1.85
C ASP A 25 -15.81 8.97 -1.35
N ASP A 26 -15.06 8.38 -0.40
CA ASP A 26 -13.81 8.97 0.07
C ASP A 26 -12.73 8.91 -1.00
N TYR A 27 -12.64 7.77 -1.71
CA TYR A 27 -11.70 7.58 -2.81
C TYR A 27 -11.94 8.59 -3.93
N HIS A 28 -13.18 8.76 -4.36
CA HIS A 28 -13.52 9.74 -5.41
C HIS A 28 -13.17 11.17 -5.00
N LYS A 29 -13.37 11.54 -3.73
CA LYS A 29 -12.97 12.87 -3.23
C LYS A 29 -11.45 13.03 -3.22
N ALA A 30 -10.73 12.03 -2.75
CA ALA A 30 -9.27 12.06 -2.65
C ALA A 30 -8.56 12.09 -4.02
N THR A 31 -9.26 11.68 -5.08
CA THR A 31 -8.71 11.54 -6.44
C THR A 31 -9.30 12.51 -7.46
N GLU A 32 -10.21 13.40 -7.04
CA GLU A 32 -10.97 14.27 -7.95
C GLU A 32 -10.08 15.24 -8.75
N GLY A 33 -8.95 15.65 -8.18
CA GLY A 33 -7.94 16.50 -8.84
C GLY A 33 -6.99 15.72 -9.76
N GLY A 34 -7.00 14.39 -9.69
CA GLY A 34 -6.20 13.50 -10.52
C GLY A 34 -5.37 12.51 -9.70
N THR A 35 -4.82 11.53 -10.40
CA THR A 35 -3.97 10.47 -9.83
C THR A 35 -2.71 10.31 -10.65
N ARG A 36 -1.60 9.98 -9.98
CA ARG A 36 -0.37 9.51 -10.62
C ARG A 36 -0.06 8.12 -10.14
N HIS A 37 -0.18 7.15 -11.05
CA HIS A 37 0.30 5.79 -10.83
C HIS A 37 1.82 5.77 -10.69
N LEU A 38 2.33 5.02 -9.71
CA LEU A 38 3.74 4.98 -9.37
C LEU A 38 4.36 3.62 -9.67
N PHE A 39 3.85 2.56 -9.05
CA PHE A 39 4.33 1.20 -9.25
C PHE A 39 3.28 0.17 -8.82
N ASP A 40 3.53 -1.07 -9.18
CA ASP A 40 2.67 -2.21 -8.88
C ASP A 40 3.45 -3.27 -8.11
N LEU A 41 2.76 -3.97 -7.23
CA LEU A 41 3.28 -5.16 -6.56
C LEU A 41 2.31 -6.31 -6.82
N ASP A 42 2.81 -7.34 -7.50
CA ASP A 42 2.07 -8.57 -7.74
C ASP A 42 2.53 -9.65 -6.77
N THR A 43 1.60 -10.24 -6.04
CA THR A 43 1.89 -11.20 -4.97
C THR A 43 0.88 -12.33 -4.96
N ASN A 44 1.21 -13.41 -4.23
CA ASN A 44 0.27 -14.51 -4.01
C ASN A 44 -0.97 -14.13 -3.16
N ILE A 45 -0.97 -12.96 -2.51
CA ILE A 45 -2.09 -12.48 -1.67
C ILE A 45 -2.91 -11.38 -2.37
N GLY A 46 -2.61 -11.12 -3.64
CA GLY A 46 -3.30 -10.13 -4.45
C GLY A 46 -2.36 -9.15 -5.13
N PHE A 47 -2.98 -8.26 -5.90
CA PHE A 47 -2.31 -7.23 -6.66
C PHE A 47 -2.49 -5.88 -5.98
N PHE A 48 -1.44 -5.08 -5.95
CA PHE A 48 -1.42 -3.76 -5.33
C PHE A 48 -0.97 -2.71 -6.31
N ALA A 49 -1.80 -1.67 -6.50
CA ALA A 49 -1.43 -0.50 -7.27
C ALA A 49 -1.13 0.66 -6.31
N PHE A 50 0.10 1.18 -6.37
CA PHE A 50 0.56 2.32 -5.58
C PHE A 50 0.47 3.60 -6.41
N PHE A 51 -0.14 4.64 -5.84
CA PHE A 51 -0.32 5.92 -6.52
C PHE A 51 -0.40 7.06 -5.52
N ASP A 52 -0.10 8.26 -5.99
CA ASP A 52 -0.50 9.48 -5.30
C ASP A 52 -1.67 10.13 -6.03
N ALA A 53 -2.39 10.96 -5.30
CA ALA A 53 -3.57 11.66 -5.79
C ALA A 53 -3.66 13.05 -5.18
N GLU A 54 -4.43 13.92 -5.82
CA GLU A 54 -4.72 15.26 -5.34
C GLU A 54 -6.24 15.47 -5.36
N ASP A 55 -6.80 16.08 -4.31
CA ASP A 55 -8.20 16.53 -4.32
C ASP A 55 -8.36 17.89 -5.01
N THR A 56 -9.60 18.38 -5.17
CA THR A 56 -9.87 19.69 -5.78
C THR A 56 -9.33 20.90 -5.01
N ASN A 57 -8.84 20.70 -3.77
CA ASN A 57 -8.24 21.74 -2.95
C ASN A 57 -6.70 21.69 -2.95
N GLY A 58 -6.09 20.74 -3.66
CA GLY A 58 -4.64 20.54 -3.65
C GLY A 58 -4.14 19.67 -2.49
N THR A 59 -5.01 18.92 -1.83
CA THR A 59 -4.61 18.00 -0.74
C THR A 59 -4.09 16.71 -1.34
N GLU A 60 -2.80 16.42 -1.11
CA GLU A 60 -2.18 15.18 -1.55
C GLU A 60 -2.63 13.98 -0.70
N SER A 61 -2.83 12.83 -1.35
CA SER A 61 -3.09 11.53 -0.73
C SER A 61 -2.15 10.48 -1.31
N TYR A 62 -1.65 9.57 -0.47
CA TYR A 62 -0.79 8.46 -0.89
C TYR A 62 -1.54 7.15 -0.67
N LEU A 63 -1.86 6.49 -1.78
CA LEU A 63 -2.92 5.51 -1.84
C LEU A 63 -2.42 4.16 -2.38
N VAL A 64 -3.00 3.10 -1.87
CA VAL A 64 -2.84 1.73 -2.37
C VAL A 64 -4.21 1.13 -2.62
N LEU A 65 -4.44 0.68 -3.85
CA LEU A 65 -5.58 -0.17 -4.19
C LEU A 65 -5.13 -1.62 -4.16
N HIS A 66 -5.89 -2.45 -3.45
CA HIS A 66 -5.68 -3.88 -3.36
C HIS A 66 -6.78 -4.61 -4.11
N TYR A 67 -6.38 -5.55 -4.94
CA TYR A 67 -7.26 -6.42 -5.72
C TYR A 67 -7.01 -7.87 -5.31
N GLU A 68 -8.08 -8.60 -4.99
CA GLU A 68 -8.05 -10.04 -4.73
C GLU A 68 -8.60 -10.81 -5.92
N ASP A 69 -7.99 -11.97 -6.20
CA ASP A 69 -8.35 -12.87 -7.30
C ASP A 69 -8.39 -12.15 -8.67
N ASP A 70 -9.28 -12.57 -9.56
CA ASP A 70 -9.47 -11.99 -10.90
C ASP A 70 -10.52 -10.84 -10.91
N ASN A 71 -10.71 -10.15 -9.78
CA ASN A 71 -11.75 -9.11 -9.68
C ASN A 71 -11.29 -7.79 -10.33
N GLU A 72 -12.19 -7.16 -11.11
CA GLU A 72 -11.92 -5.85 -11.72
C GLU A 72 -12.03 -4.70 -10.71
N ASP A 73 -12.85 -4.88 -9.67
CA ASP A 73 -13.03 -3.90 -8.60
C ASP A 73 -12.04 -4.15 -7.45
N PRO A 74 -11.46 -3.09 -6.86
CA PRO A 74 -10.54 -3.23 -5.73
C PRO A 74 -11.28 -3.74 -4.48
N SER A 75 -10.69 -4.73 -3.82
CA SER A 75 -11.13 -5.26 -2.52
C SER A 75 -10.87 -4.28 -1.37
N GLY A 76 -9.92 -3.35 -1.54
CA GLY A 76 -9.62 -2.33 -0.55
C GLY A 76 -8.90 -1.10 -1.13
N CYS A 77 -9.15 0.05 -0.52
CA CYS A 77 -8.42 1.30 -0.77
C CYS A 77 -7.86 1.81 0.56
N TYR A 78 -6.54 2.01 0.59
CA TYR A 78 -5.80 2.39 1.80
C TYR A 78 -5.03 3.67 1.57
N SER A 79 -5.07 4.58 2.54
CA SER A 79 -4.30 5.83 2.55
C SER A 79 -3.30 5.84 3.70
N PHE A 80 -2.14 6.42 3.43
CA PHE A 80 -0.96 6.39 4.30
C PHE A 80 -0.40 7.80 4.50
N GLU A 81 0.34 7.99 5.60
CA GLU A 81 1.21 9.17 5.72
C GLU A 81 2.36 9.07 4.71
N LEU A 82 2.85 10.22 4.21
CA LEU A 82 3.95 10.27 3.24
C LEU A 82 5.18 9.47 3.70
N LYS A 83 5.51 9.52 5.00
CA LYS A 83 6.69 8.84 5.55
C LYS A 83 6.59 7.31 5.38
N ASP A 84 5.41 6.74 5.61
CA ASP A 84 5.16 5.30 5.57
C ASP A 84 5.09 4.84 4.10
N PHE A 85 4.41 5.62 3.26
CA PHE A 85 4.35 5.36 1.82
C PHE A 85 5.73 5.46 1.16
N TYR A 86 6.57 6.40 1.60
CA TYR A 86 7.95 6.53 1.13
C TYR A 86 8.79 5.29 1.47
N GLU A 87 8.57 4.68 2.64
CA GLU A 87 9.25 3.44 3.03
C GLU A 87 8.89 2.29 2.07
N PHE A 88 7.61 2.18 1.69
CA PHE A 88 7.18 1.19 0.68
C PHE A 88 7.84 1.43 -0.68
N ALA A 89 7.87 2.68 -1.14
CA ALA A 89 8.54 3.05 -2.38
C ALA A 89 10.05 2.77 -2.32
N ALA A 90 10.69 2.99 -1.16
CA ALA A 90 12.10 2.73 -0.96
C ALA A 90 12.41 1.22 -1.06
N LEU A 91 11.58 0.36 -0.46
CA LEU A 91 11.71 -1.09 -0.59
C LEU A 91 11.57 -1.54 -2.05
N TYR A 92 10.55 -1.04 -2.76
CA TYR A 92 10.34 -1.36 -4.16
C TYR A 92 11.50 -0.92 -5.06
N LEU A 93 11.99 0.32 -4.88
CA LEU A 93 13.11 0.84 -5.66
C LEU A 93 14.44 0.16 -5.33
N ASN A 94 14.63 -0.25 -4.07
CA ASN A 94 15.81 -1.00 -3.66
C ASN A 94 15.83 -2.37 -4.35
N ASP A 95 14.70 -3.06 -4.39
CA ASP A 95 14.59 -4.31 -5.14
C ASP A 95 14.91 -4.11 -6.62
N LEU A 96 14.33 -3.09 -7.26
CA LEU A 96 14.58 -2.81 -8.67
C LEU A 96 16.06 -2.59 -8.99
N GLU A 97 16.80 -1.87 -8.13
CA GLU A 97 18.22 -1.57 -8.33
C GLU A 97 19.13 -2.78 -8.05
N PHE A 98 18.79 -3.60 -7.06
CA PHE A 98 19.68 -4.67 -6.56
C PHE A 98 19.17 -6.09 -6.83
N SER A 99 18.06 -6.27 -7.55
CA SER A 99 17.45 -7.58 -7.83
C SER A 99 18.40 -8.58 -8.48
N GLU A 100 19.38 -8.14 -9.28
CA GLU A 100 20.37 -9.02 -9.90
C GLU A 100 21.48 -9.50 -8.94
N GLU A 101 21.61 -8.86 -7.76
CA GLU A 101 22.62 -9.18 -6.74
C GLU A 101 22.08 -10.09 -5.63
N VAL A 102 20.76 -10.24 -5.54
CA VAL A 102 20.07 -11.02 -4.51
C VAL A 102 19.69 -12.39 -5.10
N ASP A 103 19.93 -13.46 -4.34
CA ASP A 103 19.45 -14.79 -4.73
C ASP A 103 17.92 -14.79 -4.74
N GLU A 104 17.26 -15.30 -5.79
CA GLU A 104 15.79 -15.25 -5.94
C GLU A 104 15.07 -15.93 -4.75
N ASP A 105 15.75 -16.84 -4.04
CA ASP A 105 15.25 -17.54 -2.85
C ASP A 105 15.52 -16.80 -1.51
N GLU A 106 16.21 -15.66 -1.52
CA GLU A 106 16.55 -14.88 -0.33
C GLU A 106 15.48 -13.82 0.00
N TYR A 107 15.22 -13.62 1.30
CA TYR A 107 14.26 -12.61 1.77
C TYR A 107 14.81 -11.19 1.51
N GLY A 108 14.46 -10.66 0.35
CA GLY A 108 14.83 -9.33 -0.12
C GLY A 108 13.80 -8.21 0.16
N PRO A 109 14.06 -7.00 -0.33
CA PRO A 109 13.20 -5.84 -0.12
C PRO A 109 11.77 -6.01 -0.64
N ILE A 110 11.57 -6.65 -1.80
CA ILE A 110 10.22 -6.87 -2.34
C ILE A 110 9.41 -7.86 -1.50
N HIS A 111 10.06 -8.89 -0.97
CA HIS A 111 9.45 -9.85 -0.03
C HIS A 111 9.01 -9.14 1.25
N HIS A 112 9.85 -8.21 1.73
CA HIS A 112 9.53 -7.38 2.88
C HIS A 112 8.32 -6.48 2.62
N LEU A 113 8.26 -5.80 1.47
CA LEU A 113 7.11 -4.99 1.10
C LEU A 113 5.82 -5.83 1.05
N ALA A 114 5.87 -7.02 0.44
CA ALA A 114 4.73 -7.93 0.39
C ALA A 114 4.27 -8.37 1.79
N HIS A 115 5.21 -8.62 2.71
CA HIS A 115 4.91 -8.94 4.11
C HIS A 115 4.21 -7.77 4.82
N LEU A 116 4.69 -6.54 4.66
CA LEU A 116 4.04 -5.38 5.26
C LEU A 116 2.61 -5.18 4.73
N MET A 117 2.42 -5.34 3.41
CA MET A 117 1.10 -5.26 2.79
C MET A 117 0.14 -6.34 3.31
N TYR A 118 0.63 -7.55 3.57
CA TYR A 118 -0.15 -8.62 4.19
C TYR A 118 -0.74 -8.18 5.54
N HIS A 119 0.09 -7.63 6.43
CA HIS A 119 -0.37 -7.15 7.74
C HIS A 119 -1.43 -6.05 7.62
N ILE A 120 -1.24 -5.11 6.69
CA ILE A 120 -2.17 -4.00 6.48
C ILE A 120 -3.54 -4.49 5.98
N ILE A 121 -3.57 -5.43 5.03
CA ILE A 121 -4.82 -5.99 4.53
C ILE A 121 -5.52 -6.80 5.61
N GLU A 122 -4.80 -7.70 6.29
CA GLU A 122 -5.41 -8.57 7.30
C GLU A 122 -6.06 -7.77 8.42
N GLU A 123 -5.40 -6.73 8.90
CA GLU A 123 -6.00 -5.82 9.89
C GLU A 123 -7.17 -5.03 9.26
N GLY A 124 -6.99 -4.55 8.02
CA GLY A 124 -7.99 -3.79 7.26
C GLY A 124 -9.26 -4.58 6.91
N LYS A 125 -9.23 -5.92 6.87
CA LYS A 125 -10.42 -6.78 6.66
C LYS A 125 -11.44 -6.63 7.79
N THR A 126 -10.99 -6.29 8.99
CA THR A 126 -11.86 -6.08 10.16
C THR A 126 -12.51 -4.68 10.19
N VAL A 127 -12.07 -3.80 9.28
CA VAL A 127 -12.50 -2.39 9.22
C VAL A 127 -13.61 -2.22 8.18
N GLU A 128 -14.83 -2.00 8.65
CA GLU A 128 -16.00 -1.64 7.82
C GLU A 128 -16.03 -0.12 7.54
N VAL A 129 -16.22 0.26 6.27
CA VAL A 129 -16.25 1.65 5.73
C VAL A 129 -17.39 1.86 4.75
#